data_AF-A0A0H1RBH5-F1
#
_entry.id   AF-A0A0H1RBH5-F1
#
_cell.length_a   1.000
_cell.length_b   1.000
_cell.length_c   1.000
_cell.angle_alpha   90.00
_cell.angle_beta   90.00
_cell.angle_gamma   90.00
#
_symmetry.space_group_name_H-M   'P 1'
#
loop_
_entity.id
_entity.type
_entity.pdbx_description
1 polymer ?
#
loop_
_entity_poly.entity_id
_entity_poly.type
_entity_poly.pdbx_seq_one_letter_code
_entity_poly.pdbx_strand_id
1 'polypeptide(L)'
;MPRSSAALRPLVPATQTSCYPDDLLDELQGALAALADLEVQYETDRERLQAWAGPDAIKRKLAAQLEERHQREREPYVQRLADLQIWMMRIMTFEDICSNP
;
A
#
# COMPACT_ATOMS: atom_id res chain seq x y z
N MET A 1 -23.99 41.77 -3.99
CA MET A 1 -23.80 40.31 -3.74
C MET A 1 -24.65 39.53 -4.72
N PRO A 2 -24.09 38.83 -5.72
CA PRO A 2 -24.78 37.70 -6.34
C PRO A 2 -24.06 36.39 -5.99
N ARG A 3 -24.85 35.40 -5.56
CA ARG A 3 -24.41 34.01 -5.42
C ARG A 3 -24.41 33.38 -6.82
N SER A 4 -23.23 33.15 -7.38
CA SER A 4 -23.08 32.30 -8.56
C SER A 4 -23.05 30.84 -8.14
N SER A 5 -24.15 30.15 -8.42
CA SER A 5 -24.23 28.69 -8.44
C SER A 5 -23.57 28.21 -9.73
N ALA A 6 -22.29 27.83 -9.65
CA ALA A 6 -21.63 27.09 -10.71
C ALA A 6 -21.86 25.60 -10.44
N ALA A 7 -22.51 24.95 -11.40
CA ALA A 7 -22.83 23.55 -11.40
C ALA A 7 -21.61 22.68 -11.07
N LEU A 8 -21.87 21.62 -10.29
CA LEU A 8 -21.02 20.46 -10.12
C LEU A 8 -20.45 20.02 -11.47
N ARG A 9 -19.13 20.16 -11.62
CA ARG A 9 -18.36 19.24 -12.44
C ARG A 9 -17.69 18.28 -11.46
N PRO A 10 -18.05 16.99 -11.44
CA PRO A 10 -17.10 16.00 -10.99
C PRO A 10 -15.87 16.16 -11.90
N LEU A 11 -14.80 16.73 -11.36
CA LEU A 11 -13.46 16.49 -11.87
C LEU A 11 -13.18 15.02 -11.53
N VAL A 12 -13.82 14.10 -12.26
CA VAL A 12 -13.22 12.78 -12.45
C VAL A 12 -11.95 13.13 -13.21
N PRO A 13 -10.75 13.00 -12.62
CA PRO A 13 -9.55 13.09 -13.42
C PRO A 13 -9.76 12.03 -14.49
N ALA A 14 -9.68 12.43 -15.76
CA ALA A 14 -9.61 11.48 -16.85
C ALA A 14 -8.65 10.39 -16.39
N THR A 15 -9.18 9.18 -16.24
CA THR A 15 -8.37 7.98 -16.03
C THR A 15 -7.35 8.06 -17.13
N GLN A 16 -6.12 8.45 -16.75
CA GLN A 16 -4.97 8.30 -17.62
C GLN A 16 -5.05 6.83 -17.95
N THR A 17 -5.44 6.52 -19.19
CA THR A 17 -5.67 5.15 -19.64
C THR A 17 -4.35 4.47 -19.42
N SER A 18 -4.29 3.76 -18.31
CA SER A 18 -3.08 3.21 -17.78
C SER A 18 -2.65 2.17 -18.80
N CYS A 19 -1.38 2.14 -19.18
CA CYS A 19 -0.78 1.03 -19.95
C CYS A 19 -0.76 -0.28 -19.11
N TYR A 20 -1.68 -0.42 -18.16
CA TYR A 20 -1.81 -1.49 -17.23
C TYR A 20 -3.26 -1.93 -17.24
N PRO A 21 -3.54 -3.23 -17.30
CA PRO A 21 -4.90 -3.71 -17.12
C PRO A 21 -5.42 -3.20 -15.78
N ASP A 22 -6.70 -2.78 -15.73
CA ASP A 22 -7.31 -2.21 -14.52
C ASP A 22 -7.13 -3.14 -13.30
N ASP A 23 -7.17 -4.46 -13.54
CA ASP A 23 -6.92 -5.50 -12.53
C ASP A 23 -5.51 -5.38 -11.89
N LEU A 24 -4.47 -5.00 -12.64
CA LEU A 24 -3.11 -4.83 -12.10
C LEU A 24 -3.02 -3.62 -11.18
N LEU A 25 -3.67 -2.51 -11.56
CA LEU A 25 -3.64 -1.29 -10.77
C LEU A 25 -4.41 -1.48 -9.45
N ASP A 26 -5.58 -2.11 -9.51
CA ASP A 26 -6.40 -2.40 -8.33
C ASP A 26 -5.68 -3.36 -7.37
N GLU A 27 -5.04 -4.42 -7.89
CA GLU A 27 -4.25 -5.34 -7.07
C GLU A 27 -3.03 -4.66 -6.42
N LEU A 28 -2.34 -3.78 -7.14
CA LEU A 28 -1.21 -3.02 -6.62
C LEU A 28 -1.65 -2.07 -5.51
N GLN A 29 -2.71 -1.30 -5.74
CA GLN A 29 -3.25 -0.38 -4.74
C GLN A 29 -3.74 -1.13 -3.51
N GLY A 30 -4.44 -2.26 -3.68
CA GLY A 30 -4.90 -3.11 -2.58
C GLY A 30 -3.75 -3.65 -1.74
N ALA A 31 -2.70 -4.18 -2.38
CA ALA A 31 -1.53 -4.71 -1.67
C ALA A 31 -0.76 -3.60 -0.92
N LEU A 32 -0.61 -2.42 -1.52
CA LEU A 32 0.04 -1.27 -0.88
C LEU A 32 -0.78 -0.71 0.28
N ALA A 33 -2.10 -0.62 0.14
CA ALA A 33 -2.99 -0.15 1.20
C ALA A 33 -2.94 -1.09 2.41
N ALA A 34 -3.05 -2.41 2.18
CA ALA A 34 -2.94 -3.41 3.24
C ALA A 34 -1.58 -3.36 3.94
N LEU A 35 -0.49 -3.15 3.20
CA LEU A 35 0.84 -2.98 3.78
C LEU A 35 0.92 -1.70 4.61
N ALA A 36 0.37 -0.58 4.13
CA ALA A 36 0.37 0.68 4.87
C ALA A 36 -0.41 0.57 6.19
N ASP A 37 -1.58 -0.06 6.16
CA ASP A 37 -2.38 -0.31 7.37
C ASP A 37 -1.61 -1.15 8.40
N LEU A 38 -0.90 -2.18 7.93
CA LEU A 38 -0.06 -3.03 8.76
C LEU A 38 1.10 -2.24 9.40
N GLU A 39 1.79 -1.39 8.64
CA GLU A 39 2.89 -0.57 9.15
C GLU A 39 2.39 0.46 10.19
N VAL A 40 1.23 1.08 9.95
CA VAL A 40 0.60 2.01 10.91
C VAL A 40 0.23 1.29 12.21
N GLN A 41 -0.34 0.08 12.11
CA GLN A 41 -0.70 -0.72 13.27
C GLN A 41 0.53 -1.14 14.08
N TYR A 42 1.59 -1.57 13.41
CA TYR A 42 2.86 -1.92 14.07
C TYR A 42 3.46 -0.74 14.82
N GLU A 43 3.54 0.45 14.20
CA GLU A 43 4.10 1.62 14.87
C GLU A 43 3.21 2.05 16.05
N THR A 44 1.88 1.99 15.89
CA THR A 44 0.93 2.26 16.99
C THR A 44 1.16 1.31 18.18
N ASP A 45 1.32 0.01 17.93
CA ASP A 45 1.55 -0.98 18.99
C ASP A 45 2.93 -0.82 19.63
N ARG A 46 3.93 -0.43 18.84
CA ARG A 46 5.28 -0.11 19.33
C ARG A 46 5.27 1.12 20.24
N GLU A 47 4.57 2.20 19.86
CA GLU A 47 4.39 3.39 20.68
C GLU A 47 3.68 3.07 22.00
N ARG A 48 2.60 2.27 21.95
CA ARG A 48 1.89 1.81 23.15
C ARG A 48 2.80 1.01 24.07
N LEU A 49 3.61 0.12 23.51
CA LEU A 49 4.57 -0.66 24.28
C LEU A 49 5.68 0.24 24.88
N GLN A 50 6.11 1.28 24.17
CA GLN A 50 7.05 2.27 24.70
C GLN A 50 6.47 3.07 25.87
N ALA A 51 5.20 3.48 25.80
CA ALA A 51 4.52 4.19 26.88
C ALA A 51 4.17 3.28 28.09
N TRP A 52 4.20 1.96 27.91
CA TRP A 52 3.88 1.01 28.97
C TRP A 52 4.93 1.00 30.08
N ALA A 53 4.46 1.09 31.34
CA ALA A 53 5.25 1.16 32.57
C ALA A 53 5.55 -0.22 33.22
N GLY A 54 5.47 -1.30 32.44
CA GLY A 54 5.75 -2.65 32.94
C GLY A 54 7.24 -2.96 33.07
N PRO A 55 7.60 -4.13 33.63
CA PRO A 55 8.99 -4.53 33.78
C PRO A 55 9.74 -4.59 32.45
N ASP A 56 10.96 -4.06 32.40
CA ASP A 56 11.79 -3.98 31.19
C ASP A 56 12.04 -5.35 30.53
N ALA A 57 12.18 -6.41 31.33
CA ALA A 57 12.34 -7.77 30.80
C ALA A 57 11.12 -8.23 30.02
N ILE A 58 9.92 -7.91 30.50
CA ILE A 58 8.65 -8.25 29.83
C ILE A 58 8.46 -7.37 28.60
N LYS A 59 8.77 -6.07 28.72
CA LYS A 59 8.70 -5.11 27.60
C LYS A 59 9.58 -5.54 26.44
N ARG A 60 10.82 -5.98 26.70
CA ARG A 60 11.71 -6.52 25.66
C ARG A 60 11.16 -7.79 25.01
N LYS A 61 10.57 -8.70 25.79
CA LYS A 61 9.95 -9.92 25.25
C LYS A 61 8.76 -9.58 24.35
N LEU A 62 7.90 -8.67 24.77
CA LEU A 62 6.75 -8.21 23.98
C LEU A 62 7.20 -7.50 22.70
N ALA A 63 8.27 -6.69 22.76
CA ALA A 63 8.82 -6.02 21.58
C ALA A 63 9.33 -7.03 20.55
N ALA A 64 10.04 -8.08 21.00
CA ALA A 64 10.51 -9.14 20.11
C ALA A 64 9.35 -9.92 19.45
N GLN A 65 8.28 -10.19 20.21
CA GLN A 65 7.08 -10.84 19.68
C GLN A 65 6.33 -9.96 18.67
N LEU A 66 6.25 -8.65 18.95
CA LEU A 66 5.64 -7.68 18.04
C LEU A 66 6.41 -7.61 16.72
N GLU A 67 7.74 -7.57 16.78
CA GLU A 67 8.61 -7.60 15.59
C GLU A 67 8.43 -8.90 14.79
N GLU A 68 8.50 -10.06 15.45
CA GLU A 68 8.33 -11.35 14.78
C GLU A 68 6.98 -11.45 14.05
N ARG A 69 5.91 -10.97 14.71
CA ARG A 69 4.58 -10.92 14.15
C ARG A 69 4.52 -9.99 12.93
N HIS A 70 5.05 -8.78 13.06
CA HIS A 70 5.09 -7.80 11.96
C HIS A 70 5.80 -8.35 10.74
N GLN A 71 6.97 -8.96 10.91
CA GLN A 71 7.70 -9.56 9.78
C GLN A 71 6.92 -10.67 9.10
N ARG A 72 6.26 -11.55 9.89
CA ARG A 72 5.42 -12.63 9.35
C ARG A 72 4.21 -12.10 8.59
N GLU A 73 3.54 -11.08 9.11
CA GLU A 73 2.36 -10.50 8.47
C GLU A 73 2.73 -9.68 7.23
N ARG A 74 3.92 -9.08 7.20
CA ARG A 74 4.45 -8.27 6.09
C ARG A 74 4.89 -9.10 4.89
N GLU A 75 5.45 -10.29 5.13
CA GLU A 75 5.99 -11.19 4.10
C GLU A 75 5.06 -11.44 2.90
N PRO A 76 3.77 -11.84 3.07
CA PRO A 76 2.90 -12.11 1.94
C PRO A 76 2.64 -10.88 1.06
N TYR A 77 2.57 -9.68 1.64
CA TYR A 77 2.36 -8.45 0.88
C TYR A 77 3.62 -8.08 0.08
N VAL A 78 4.80 -8.24 0.67
CA VAL A 78 6.07 -8.01 -0.04
C VAL A 78 6.22 -8.99 -1.21
N GLN A 79 5.89 -10.26 -1.01
CA GLN A 79 5.89 -11.25 -2.08
C GLN A 79 4.90 -10.88 -3.19
N ARG A 80 3.66 -10.51 -2.82
CA ARG A 80 2.65 -10.09 -3.80
C ARG A 80 3.08 -8.86 -4.60
N LEU A 81 3.70 -7.87 -3.95
CA LEU A 81 4.22 -6.69 -4.64
C LEU A 81 5.37 -7.04 -5.60
N ALA A 82 6.22 -8.00 -5.24
CA ALA A 82 7.28 -8.49 -6.13
C ALA A 82 6.69 -9.19 -7.36
N ASP A 83 5.66 -10.03 -7.17
CA ASP A 83 4.96 -10.69 -8.27
C ASP A 83 4.28 -9.69 -9.21
N LEU A 84 3.59 -8.69 -8.64
CA LEU A 84 2.97 -7.60 -9.40
C LEU A 84 4.01 -6.79 -10.18
N GLN A 85 5.17 -6.51 -9.59
CA GLN A 85 6.26 -5.83 -10.27
C GLN A 85 6.80 -6.64 -11.46
N ILE A 86 6.96 -7.96 -11.30
CA ILE A 86 7.37 -8.85 -12.41
C ILE A 86 6.30 -8.85 -13.51
N TRP A 87 5.02 -8.90 -13.13
CA TRP A 87 3.93 -8.90 -14.10
C TRP A 87 3.87 -7.57 -14.87
N MET A 88 4.02 -6.45 -14.17
CA MET A 88 4.14 -5.11 -14.75
C MET A 88 5.32 -5.02 -15.73
N MET A 89 6.51 -5.51 -15.35
CA MET A 89 7.68 -5.58 -16.24
C MET A 89 7.42 -6.44 -17.48
N ARG A 90 6.68 -7.55 -17.34
CA ARG A 90 6.34 -8.44 -18.46
C ARG A 90 5.34 -7.79 -19.42
N ILE A 91 4.37 -7.04 -18.91
CA ILE A 91 3.42 -6.29 -19.73
C ILE A 91 4.15 -5.15 -20.45
N MET A 92 4.94 -4.34 -19.73
CA MET A 92 5.69 -3.24 -20.34
C MET A 92 6.69 -3.69 -21.41
N THR A 93 7.38 -4.82 -21.21
CA THR A 93 8.29 -5.39 -22.21
C THR A 93 7.57 -6.01 -23.41
N PHE A 94 6.27 -6.35 -23.28
CA PHE A 94 5.41 -6.75 -24.39
C PHE A 94 4.79 -5.53 -25.12
N GLU A 95 4.54 -4.43 -24.41
CA GLU A 95 3.94 -3.19 -24.92
C GLU A 95 4.91 -2.20 -25.55
N ASP A 96 6.22 -2.49 -25.63
CA ASP A 96 7.14 -1.80 -26.56
C ASP A 96 6.67 -1.90 -28.04
N ILE A 97 5.66 -2.74 -28.34
CA ILE A 97 4.94 -2.81 -29.62
C ILE A 97 3.88 -1.69 -29.78
N CYS A 98 3.41 -1.06 -28.70
CA CYS A 98 2.39 -0.01 -28.75
C CYS A 98 2.95 1.41 -28.99
N SER A 99 4.28 1.54 -29.19
CA SER A 99 4.90 2.75 -29.74
C SER A 99 5.35 2.53 -31.19
N ASN A 100 4.40 2.43 -32.12
CA ASN A 100 4.67 2.85 -33.49
C ASN A 100 3.39 3.40 -34.15
N PRO A 101 3.29 4.72 -34.41
CA PRO A 101 2.24 5.27 -35.27
C PRO A 101 2.42 4.87 -36.75
#